data_AF-A0A2U9PKK8-F1
#
_entry.id   AF-A0A2U9PKK8-F1
#
_cell.length_a   1.000
_cell.length_b   1.000
_cell.length_c   1.000
_cell.angle_alpha   90.00
_cell.angle_beta   90.00
_cell.angle_gamma   90.00
#
_symmetry.space_group_name_H-M   'P 1'
#
loop_
_entity.id
_entity.type
_entity.pdbx_description
1 polymer ?
#
loop_
_entity_poly.entity_id
_entity_poly.type
_entity_poly.pdbx_seq_one_letter_code
_entity_poly.pdbx_strand_id
1 'polypeptide(L)'
;MPPVQLVDRFPGSTRLVPVHTPGRLIYDHADIIALAVAEVRARYESSPDLDHLLGDEFTLRDLRLIHEAVAGHALQRDAFRRAMEPHLISTGDTVSRGRGRPAELFRRHGD
;
A
#
# COMPACT_ATOMS: atom_id res chain seq x y z
N MET A 1 -4.78 -8.29 10.20
CA MET A 1 -3.76 -9.22 10.75
C MET A 1 -2.41 -8.82 10.19
N PRO A 2 -1.45 -8.37 11.01
CA PRO A 2 -0.12 -7.98 10.53
C PRO A 2 0.63 -9.16 9.90
N PRO A 3 1.51 -8.94 8.90
CA PRO A 3 2.20 -10.02 8.16
C PRO A 3 3.00 -10.98 9.05
N VAL A 4 3.53 -10.51 10.18
CA VAL A 4 4.24 -11.37 11.15
C VAL A 4 3.36 -12.48 11.71
N GLN A 5 2.07 -12.18 11.96
CA GLN A 5 1.11 -13.17 12.45
C GLN A 5 0.77 -14.24 11.40
N LEU A 6 0.97 -13.96 10.11
CA LEU A 6 0.80 -14.97 9.05
C LEU A 6 1.92 -16.01 9.09
N VAL A 7 3.16 -15.58 9.30
CA VAL A 7 4.33 -16.48 9.35
C VAL A 7 4.22 -17.42 10.55
N ASP A 8 3.74 -16.90 11.68
CA ASP A 8 3.59 -17.66 12.92
C ASP A 8 2.38 -18.61 12.91
N ARG A 9 1.49 -18.51 11.92
CA ARG A 9 0.29 -19.34 11.83
C ARG A 9 0.61 -20.83 11.72
N PHE A 10 1.65 -21.17 10.95
CA PHE A 10 2.19 -22.53 10.86
C PHE A 10 3.72 -22.48 10.84
N PRO A 11 4.35 -22.47 12.03
CA PRO A 11 5.79 -22.32 12.17
C PRO A 11 6.54 -23.36 11.33
N GLY A 12 7.58 -22.93 10.61
CA GLY A 12 8.41 -23.81 9.78
C GLY A 12 7.79 -24.28 8.45
N SER A 13 6.53 -23.95 8.17
CA SER A 13 5.84 -24.32 6.92
C SER A 13 5.23 -23.13 6.16
N THR A 14 5.06 -21.99 6.82
CA THR A 14 4.64 -20.73 6.19
C THR A 14 5.82 -19.78 6.03
N ARG A 15 5.91 -19.13 4.87
CA ARG A 15 6.88 -18.06 4.59
C ARG A 15 6.21 -16.95 3.80
N LEU A 16 6.64 -15.71 4.03
CA LEU A 16 6.28 -14.59 3.14
C LEU A 16 7.20 -14.61 1.93
N VAL A 17 6.62 -14.36 0.76
CA VAL A 17 7.32 -14.30 -0.52
C VAL A 17 6.83 -13.12 -1.32
N PRO A 18 7.68 -12.52 -2.18
CA PRO A 18 7.22 -11.54 -3.14
C PRO A 18 6.19 -12.15 -4.08
N VAL A 19 5.09 -11.44 -4.31
CA VAL A 19 3.97 -11.95 -5.11
C VAL A 19 4.32 -12.24 -6.57
N HIS A 20 5.36 -11.60 -7.10
CA HIS A 20 5.92 -11.83 -8.43
C HIS A 20 6.88 -13.02 -8.49
N THR A 21 7.20 -13.65 -7.36
CA THR A 21 8.10 -14.82 -7.30
C THR A 21 7.63 -15.81 -6.23
N PRO A 22 6.39 -16.35 -6.35
CA PRO A 22 5.83 -17.25 -5.35
C PRO A 22 6.52 -18.63 -5.34
N GLY A 23 7.27 -18.96 -6.39
CA GLY A 23 7.85 -20.28 -6.62
C GLY A 23 6.85 -21.21 -7.31
N ARG A 24 7.09 -22.52 -7.21
CA ARG A 24 6.19 -23.53 -7.77
C ARG A 24 4.98 -23.69 -6.86
N LEU A 25 3.79 -23.47 -7.42
CA LEU A 25 2.52 -23.68 -6.73
C LEU A 25 1.81 -24.91 -7.33
N ILE A 26 1.00 -25.57 -6.51
CA ILE A 26 0.15 -26.69 -6.93
C ILE A 26 -1.16 -26.15 -7.51
N TYR A 27 -1.82 -26.95 -8.36
CA TYR A 27 -3.11 -26.62 -8.98
C TYR A 27 -3.09 -25.27 -9.70
N ASP A 28 -4.19 -24.52 -9.60
CA ASP A 28 -4.45 -23.20 -10.18
C ASP A 28 -4.13 -22.04 -9.22
N HIS A 29 -3.35 -22.31 -8.16
CA HIS A 29 -3.03 -21.27 -7.16
C HIS A 29 -2.30 -20.05 -7.75
N ALA A 30 -1.55 -20.22 -8.85
CA ALA A 30 -0.94 -19.11 -9.56
C ALA A 30 -1.99 -18.15 -10.16
N ASP A 31 -3.07 -18.70 -10.71
CA ASP A 31 -4.16 -17.94 -11.32
C ASP A 31 -4.98 -17.20 -10.25
N ILE A 32 -5.23 -17.87 -9.12
CA ILE A 32 -5.88 -17.26 -7.95
C ILE A 32 -5.07 -16.05 -7.45
N ILE A 33 -3.75 -16.19 -7.33
CA ILE A 33 -2.88 -15.07 -6.93
C ILE A 33 -2.91 -13.95 -7.97
N ALA A 34 -2.85 -14.28 -9.26
CA ALA A 34 -2.89 -13.28 -10.33
C ALA A 34 -4.18 -12.44 -10.28
N LEU A 35 -5.33 -13.10 -10.10
CA LEU A 35 -6.63 -12.44 -9.93
C LEU A 35 -6.67 -11.56 -8.68
N ALA A 36 -6.20 -12.08 -7.53
CA ALA A 36 -6.17 -11.31 -6.29
C ALA A 36 -5.27 -10.07 -6.40
N VAL A 37 -4.12 -10.18 -7.05
CA VAL A 37 -3.22 -9.04 -7.29
C VAL A 37 -3.87 -8.01 -8.21
N ALA A 38 -4.53 -8.45 -9.29
CA ALA A 38 -5.22 -7.55 -10.20
C ALA A 38 -6.32 -6.76 -9.48
N GLU A 39 -7.11 -7.44 -8.65
CA GLU A 39 -8.15 -6.82 -7.83
C GLU A 39 -7.57 -5.79 -6.84
N VAL A 40 -6.53 -6.16 -6.08
CA VAL A 40 -5.88 -5.23 -5.15
C VAL A 40 -5.34 -4.00 -5.88
N ARG A 41 -4.70 -4.18 -7.04
CA ARG A 41 -4.20 -3.07 -7.86
C ARG A 41 -5.32 -2.15 -8.31
N ALA A 42 -6.40 -2.70 -8.87
CA ALA A 42 -7.55 -1.92 -9.33
C ALA A 42 -8.16 -1.08 -8.20
N ARG A 43 -8.29 -1.65 -7.00
CA ARG A 43 -8.78 -0.92 -5.82
C ARG A 43 -7.85 0.25 -5.41
N TYR A 44 -6.54 0.05 -5.50
CA TYR A 44 -5.54 1.08 -5.17
C TYR A 44 -5.31 2.13 -6.28
N GLU A 45 -5.91 1.98 -7.46
CA GLU A 45 -5.77 3.00 -8.52
C GLU A 45 -6.48 4.31 -8.18
N SER A 46 -7.61 4.25 -7.48
CA SER A 46 -8.51 5.39 -7.26
C SER A 46 -8.76 5.75 -5.81
N SER A 47 -8.34 4.92 -4.85
CA SER A 47 -8.68 5.10 -3.44
C SER A 47 -7.44 5.16 -2.55
N PRO A 48 -7.37 6.11 -1.59
CA PRO A 48 -6.21 6.27 -0.73
C PRO A 48 -6.18 5.22 0.38
N ASP A 49 -5.23 4.28 0.29
CA ASP A 49 -4.91 3.30 1.34
C ASP A 49 -6.11 2.60 1.99
N LEU A 50 -6.91 1.91 1.16
CA LEU A 50 -8.15 1.21 1.56
C LEU A 50 -7.97 0.18 2.68
N ASP A 51 -6.82 -0.50 2.72
CA ASP A 51 -6.54 -1.54 3.70
C ASP A 51 -5.85 -1.00 4.97
N HIS A 52 -5.84 0.33 5.17
CA HIS A 52 -5.26 1.04 6.32
C HIS A 52 -3.79 0.66 6.62
N LEU A 53 -2.98 0.50 5.59
CA LEU A 53 -1.58 0.09 5.73
C LEU A 53 -0.71 1.17 6.40
N LEU A 54 -1.11 2.45 6.34
CA LEU A 54 -0.39 3.59 6.92
C LEU A 54 -0.91 4.04 8.30
N GLY A 55 -1.99 3.44 8.81
CA GLY A 55 -2.69 3.96 10.00
C GLY A 55 -3.50 5.22 9.71
N ASP A 56 -3.90 5.97 10.73
CA ASP A 56 -4.90 7.05 10.58
C ASP A 56 -4.35 8.30 9.89
N GLU A 57 -3.05 8.59 10.07
CA GLU A 57 -2.40 9.79 9.55
C GLU A 57 -1.13 9.43 8.77
N PHE A 58 -0.99 10.02 7.60
CA PHE A 58 0.14 9.75 6.71
C PHE A 58 0.49 10.92 5.82
N THR A 59 1.71 10.91 5.29
CA THR A 59 2.13 11.90 4.30
C THR A 59 1.74 11.46 2.89
N LEU A 60 1.57 12.40 1.96
CA LEU A 60 1.37 12.09 0.53
C LEU A 60 2.54 11.26 -0.05
N ARG A 61 3.74 11.39 0.52
CA ARG A 61 4.90 10.58 0.14
C ARG A 61 4.72 9.12 0.58
N ASP A 62 4.27 8.89 1.80
CA ASP A 62 4.05 7.53 2.32
C ASP A 62 2.93 6.85 1.52
N LEU A 63 1.85 7.57 1.22
CA LEU A 63 0.78 7.09 0.35
C LEU A 63 1.33 6.67 -1.03
N ARG A 64 2.11 7.54 -1.68
CA ARG A 64 2.71 7.20 -2.98
C ARG A 64 3.56 5.93 -2.92
N LEU A 65 4.38 5.77 -1.89
CA LEU A 65 5.26 4.61 -1.76
C LEU A 65 4.48 3.30 -1.64
N ILE A 66 3.36 3.30 -0.92
CA ILE A 66 2.49 2.12 -0.85
C ILE A 66 1.81 1.85 -2.20
N HIS A 67 1.29 2.88 -2.87
CA HIS A 67 0.69 2.69 -4.20
C HIS A 67 1.70 2.18 -5.23
N GLU A 68 2.96 2.65 -5.18
CA GLU A 68 4.05 2.12 -6.02
C GLU A 68 4.35 0.65 -5.71
N ALA A 69 4.36 0.26 -4.42
CA ALA A 69 4.56 -1.12 -4.02
C ALA A 69 3.43 -2.05 -4.49
N VAL A 70 2.18 -1.58 -4.44
CA VAL A 70 1.00 -2.33 -4.93
C VAL A 70 1.01 -2.43 -6.46
N ALA A 71 1.23 -1.30 -7.15
CA ALA A 71 1.28 -1.23 -8.61
C ALA A 71 2.46 -2.05 -9.17
N GLY A 72 3.56 -2.14 -8.43
CA GLY A 72 4.80 -2.81 -8.86
C GLY A 72 5.65 -1.96 -9.80
N HIS A 73 5.40 -0.66 -9.89
CA HIS A 73 6.18 0.29 -10.68
C HIS A 73 6.14 1.69 -10.05
N ALA A 74 7.07 2.55 -10.47
CA ALA A 74 7.10 3.94 -10.04
C ALA A 74 5.89 4.73 -10.58
N LEU A 75 5.40 5.68 -9.79
CA LEU A 75 4.29 6.57 -10.12
C LEU A 75 4.80 8.00 -10.25
N GLN A 76 4.32 8.71 -11.28
CA GLN A 76 4.67 10.11 -11.49
C GLN A 76 4.08 10.97 -10.37
N ARG A 77 4.95 11.67 -9.64
CA ARG A 77 4.59 12.39 -8.41
C ARG A 77 3.42 13.36 -8.59
N ASP A 78 3.45 14.15 -9.66
CA ASP A 78 2.46 15.22 -9.85
C ASP A 78 1.13 14.68 -10.41
N ALA A 79 1.16 13.56 -11.13
CA ALA A 79 -0.07 12.84 -11.51
C ALA A 79 -0.70 12.17 -10.29
N PHE A 80 0.12 11.49 -9.47
CA PHE A 80 -0.31 10.85 -8.24
C PHE A 80 -0.95 11.84 -7.26
N ARG A 81 -0.29 12.99 -7.03
CA ARG A 81 -0.85 14.06 -6.18
C ARG A 81 -2.23 14.47 -6.67
N ARG A 82 -2.37 14.84 -7.95
CA ARG A 82 -3.64 15.29 -8.52
C ARG A 82 -4.75 14.24 -8.42
N ALA A 83 -4.41 12.96 -8.54
CA ALA A 83 -5.37 11.87 -8.41
C ALA A 83 -5.82 11.67 -6.96
N MET A 84 -4.90 11.74 -5.99
CA MET A 84 -5.19 11.37 -4.60
C MET A 84 -5.66 12.53 -3.72
N GLU A 85 -5.19 13.75 -3.95
CA GLU A 85 -5.48 14.93 -3.13
C GLU A 85 -6.99 15.19 -2.91
N PRO A 86 -7.90 14.99 -3.88
CA PRO A 86 -9.35 15.10 -3.65
C PRO A 86 -9.93 14.11 -2.64
N HIS A 87 -9.21 13.03 -2.33
CA HIS A 87 -9.61 11.98 -1.40
C HIS A 87 -8.94 12.11 -0.03
N LEU A 88 -8.26 13.24 0.24
CA LEU A 88 -7.50 13.46 1.46
C LEU A 88 -7.99 14.69 2.21
N ILE A 89 -7.95 14.60 3.54
CA ILE A 89 -8.24 15.71 4.45
C ILE A 89 -6.93 16.12 5.11
N SER A 90 -6.53 17.38 4.95
CA SER A 90 -5.37 17.91 5.67
C SER A 90 -5.66 17.96 7.18
N THR A 91 -4.70 17.51 7.97
CA THR A 91 -4.77 17.59 9.44
C THR A 91 -4.33 18.95 9.97
N GLY A 92 -3.64 19.77 9.15
CA GLY A 92 -2.92 20.96 9.59
C GLY A 92 -1.57 20.67 10.26
N ASP A 93 -1.27 19.41 10.58
CA ASP A 93 -0.03 19.00 11.20
C ASP A 93 1.05 18.65 10.17
N THR A 94 2.30 18.70 10.60
CA THR A 94 3.45 18.30 9.78
C THR A 94 4.39 17.40 10.54
N VAL A 95 5.03 16.49 9.83
CA VAL A 95 6.05 15.58 10.37
C VAL A 95 7.40 15.84 9.71
N SER A 96 8.45 15.90 10.52
CA SER A 96 9.83 15.98 10.03
C SER A 96 10.49 14.61 10.16
N ARG A 97 10.75 13.95 9.03
CA ARG A 97 11.50 12.68 8.97
C ARG A 97 12.87 12.92 8.35
N GLY A 98 13.83 13.34 9.18
CA GLY A 98 15.21 13.60 8.77
C GLY A 98 15.43 15.02 8.24
N ARG A 99 16.34 15.15 7.27
CA ARG A 99 16.77 16.46 6.76
C ARG A 99 15.88 16.88 5.57
N GLY A 100 15.12 17.97 5.72
CA GLY A 100 14.22 18.48 4.67
C GLY A 100 13.09 19.36 5.22
N ARG A 101 12.21 19.84 4.34
CA ARG A 101 10.98 20.54 4.74
C ARG A 101 10.03 19.55 5.43
N PRO A 102 9.35 19.92 6.53
CA PRO A 102 8.31 19.10 7.13
C PRO A 102 7.24 18.70 6.09
N ALA A 103 6.79 17.45 6.15
CA ALA A 103 5.75 16.92 5.29
C ALA A 103 4.39 17.04 5.99
N GLU A 104 3.39 17.52 5.27
CA GLU A 104 2.02 17.62 5.76
C GLU A 104 1.40 16.23 5.98
N LEU A 105 0.63 16.12 7.06
CA LEU A 105 -0.13 14.92 7.42
C LEU A 105 -1.56 15.04 6.90
N PHE A 106 -2.05 13.93 6.36
CA PHE A 106 -3.38 13.79 5.81
C PHE A 106 -4.10 12.59 6.44
N ARG A 107 -5.43 12.62 6.40
CA ARG A 107 -6.32 11.48 6.62
C ARG A 107 -7.10 11.17 5.35
N ARG A 108 -7.63 9.94 5.24
CA ARG A 108 -8.53 9.55 4.15
C ARG A 108 -9.84 10.34 4.27
N HIS A 109 -10.45 10.68 3.15
CA HIS A 109 -11.78 11.28 3.12
C HIS A 109 -12.85 10.20 3.29
N GLY A 110 -13.65 10.27 4.37
CA GLY A 110 -14.71 9.32 4.65
C GLY A 110 -14.40 8.27 5.73
N ASP A 111 -13.28 8.42 6.45
CA ASP A 111 -13.12 7.91 7.82
C ASP A 111 -13.96 8.76 8.80
#